data_AF-A0A662AZL4-F1
#
_entry.id   AF-A0A662AZL4-F1
#
_cell.length_a   1.000
_cell.length_b   1.000
_cell.length_c   1.000
_cell.angle_alpha   90.00
_cell.angle_beta   90.00
_cell.angle_gamma   90.00
#
_symmetry.space_group_name_H-M   'P 1'
#
loop_
_entity.id
_entity.type
_entity.pdbx_description
1 polymer ?
#
loop_
_entity_poly.entity_id
_entity_poly.type
_entity_poly.pdbx_seq_one_letter_code
_entity_poly.pdbx_strand_id
1 'polypeptide(L)' 'MENIRKFFKKDRFAEYVGIELVEVSEGRAKVRLKIRQEHLNGVDLVHGGAIFA' A
#
# COMPACT_ATOMS: atom_id res chain seq x y z
N MET A 1 -8.61 16.83 -3.54
CA MET A 1 -8.08 15.44 -3.50
C MET A 1 -6.92 15.17 -4.45
N GLU A 2 -6.86 15.82 -5.61
CA GLU A 2 -5.76 15.64 -6.58
C GLU A 2 -4.36 15.85 -5.98
N ASN A 3 -4.20 16.86 -5.11
CA ASN A 3 -2.93 17.12 -4.43
C ASN A 3 -2.49 15.96 -3.52
N ILE A 4 -3.44 15.29 -2.84
CA ILE A 4 -3.16 14.11 -2.01
C ILE A 4 -2.72 12.94 -2.88
N ARG A 5 -3.38 12.73 -4.03
CA ARG A 5 -2.96 11.69 -4.99
C ARG A 5 -1.53 11.94 -5.49
N LYS A 6 -1.19 13.19 -5.80
CA LYS A 6 0.18 13.58 -6.21
C LYS A 6 1.20 13.43 -5.08
N PHE A 7 0.80 13.70 -3.83
CA PHE A 7 1.65 13.48 -2.67
C PHE A 7 1.90 11.98 -2.44
N PHE A 8 0.86 11.15 -2.46
CA PHE A 8 0.97 9.70 -2.29
C PHE A 8 1.87 9.06 -3.35
N LYS A 9 1.83 9.53 -4.60
CA LYS A 9 2.74 9.07 -5.68
C LYS A 9 4.23 9.33 -5.41
N LYS A 10 4.59 10.11 -4.39
CA LYS A 10 5.99 10.33 -4.00
C LYS A 10 6.45 9.35 -2.92
N ASP A 11 5.55 8.54 -2.37
CA ASP A 11 5.88 7.52 -1.39
C ASP A 11 6.58 6.34 -2.08
N ARG A 12 7.91 6.36 -2.00
CA ARG A 12 8.79 5.35 -2.59
C ARG A 12 8.57 3.97 -1.99
N PHE A 13 8.23 3.89 -0.71
CA PHE A 13 8.04 2.60 -0.06
C PHE A 13 6.72 1.99 -0.50
N ALA A 14 5.63 2.76 -0.47
CA ALA A 14 4.33 2.33 -0.99
C ALA A 14 4.43 1.88 -2.46
N GLU A 15 5.17 2.60 -3.31
CA GLU A 15 5.43 2.20 -4.69
C GLU A 15 6.25 0.90 -4.77
N TYR A 16 7.30 0.77 -3.98
CA TYR A 16 8.16 -0.42 -3.95
C TYR A 16 7.41 -1.70 -3.54
N VAL A 17 6.60 -1.64 -2.48
CA VAL A 17 5.77 -2.78 -2.07
C VAL A 17 4.53 -2.94 -2.96
N GLY A 18 4.14 -1.92 -3.73
CA GLY A 18 3.02 -1.97 -4.67
C GLY A 18 1.66 -1.73 -4.02
N ILE A 19 1.61 -0.81 -3.06
CA ILE A 19 0.37 -0.26 -2.51
C ILE A 19 -0.21 0.76 -3.49
N GLU A 20 -1.49 0.59 -3.83
CA GLU A 20 -2.23 1.45 -4.76
C GLU A 20 -3.32 2.22 -4.02
N LEU A 21 -3.40 3.54 -4.24
CA LEU A 21 -4.50 4.36 -3.73
C LEU A 21 -5.75 4.20 -4.59
N VAL A 22 -6.79 3.55 -4.03
CA VAL A 22 -8.07 3.30 -4.71
C VAL A 22 -8.98 4.52 -4.59
N GLU A 23 -9.18 4.99 -3.36
CA GLU A 23 -10.10 6.09 -3.04
C GLU A 23 -9.51 6.97 -1.94
N VAL A 24 -9.80 8.27 -2.00
CA VAL A 24 -9.45 9.21 -0.95
C VAL A 24 -10.60 10.21 -0.79
N SER A 25 -11.10 10.34 0.43
CA SER A 25 -12.11 11.30 0.85
C SER A 25 -11.64 12.01 2.12
N GLU A 26 -12.39 13.01 2.58
CA GLU A 26 -12.06 13.66 3.85
C GLU A 26 -12.15 12.64 5.00
N GLY A 27 -11.11 12.57 5.83
CA GLY A 27 -11.02 11.63 6.96
C GLY A 27 -10.85 10.15 6.61
N ARG A 28 -10.74 9.77 5.34
CA ARG A 28 -10.64 8.36 4.93
C ARG A 28 -9.84 8.15 3.64
N ALA A 29 -9.11 7.04 3.60
CA ALA A 29 -8.52 6.52 2.37
C ALA A 29 -8.81 5.01 2.24
N LYS A 30 -8.81 4.52 1.02
CA LYS A 30 -8.84 3.09 0.69
C LYS A 30 -7.64 2.78 -0.20
N VAL A 31 -6.82 1.84 0.22
CA VAL A 31 -5.67 1.35 -0.55
C VAL A 31 -5.83 -0.13 -0.87
N ARG A 32 -5.00 -0.64 -1.78
CA ARG A 32 -4.92 -2.05 -2.16
C ARG A 32 -3.46 -2.46 -2.27
N LEU A 33 -3.13 -3.66 -1.79
CA LEU A 33 -1.85 -4.32 -2.02
C LEU A 33 -2.10 -5.64 -2.76
N LYS A 34 -1.51 -5.81 -3.94
CA LYS A 34 -1.48 -7.13 -4.60
C LYS A 34 -0.40 -7.97 -3.94
N ILE A 35 -0.77 -9.12 -3.38
CA ILE A 35 0.19 -10.03 -2.74
C ILE A 35 1.15 -10.60 -3.79
N ARG A 36 2.45 -10.57 -3.48
CA ARG A 36 3.57 -11.10 -4.27
C ARG A 36 4.47 -11.92 -3.36
N GLN A 37 5.43 -12.63 -3.94
CA GLN A 37 6.31 -13.56 -3.21
C GLN A 37 7.08 -12.85 -2.09
N GLU A 38 7.58 -11.64 -2.35
CA GLU A 38 8.29 -10.81 -1.36
C GLU A 38 7.42 -10.33 -0.19
N HIS A 39 6.10 -10.51 -0.25
CA HIS A 39 5.17 -10.18 0.83
C HIS A 39 4.86 -11.37 1.76
N LEU A 40 5.35 -12.57 1.43
CA LEU A 40 5.08 -13.77 2.21
C LEU A 40 6.11 -13.96 3.34
N ASN A 41 5.68 -14.59 4.43
CA ASN A 41 6.53 -14.98 5.55
C ASN A 41 7.05 -16.42 5.38
N GLY A 42 7.77 -16.94 6.37
CA GLY A 42 8.36 -18.29 6.33
C GLY A 42 7.36 -19.46 6.30
N VAL A 43 6.06 -19.20 6.29
CA VAL A 43 4.98 -20.20 6.15
C VAL A 43 4.01 -19.85 5.01
N ASP A 44 4.47 -19.07 4.02
CA ASP A 44 3.72 -18.69 2.81
C ASP A 44 2.42 -17.91 3.06
N LEU A 45 2.34 -17.20 4.19
CA LEU A 45 1.25 -16.26 4.50
C LEU A 45 1.72 -14.82 4.36
N VAL A 46 0.80 -13.89 4.14
CA VAL A 46 1.14 -12.46 4.11
C VAL A 46 1.82 -12.06 5.42
N HIS A 47 3.03 -11.52 5.31
CA HIS A 47 3.81 -11.08 6.45
C HIS A 47 3.10 -9.93 7.17
N GLY A 48 3.03 -9.98 8.50
CA GLY A 48 2.33 -8.96 9.31
C GLY A 48 2.89 -7.56 9.07
N GLY A 49 4.20 -7.43 8.85
CA GLY A 49 4.85 -6.17 8.46
C GLY A 49 4.36 -5.60 7.12
N ALA A 50 3.94 -6.43 6.16
CA ALA A 50 3.36 -5.95 4.90
C ALA A 50 1.92 -5.43 5.07
N ILE A 51 1.20 -5.91 6.09
CA ILE A 51 -0.16 -5.45 6.44
C ILE A 51 -0.10 -4.15 7.27
N PHE A 52 0.91 -4.04 8.14
CA PHE A 52 1.08 -2.90 9.02
C PHE A 52 1.59 -1.63 8.31
N ALA A 53 2.42 -1.80 7.29
CA ALA A 53 3.17 -0.71 6.66
C ALA A 53 2.34 0.16 5.70
#